data_AF-A0A382M4M4-F1
#
_entry.id   AF-A0A382M4M4-F1
#
_cell.length_a   1.000
_cell.length_b   1.000
_cell.length_c   1.000
_cell.angle_alpha   90.00
_cell.angle_beta   90.00
_cell.angle_gamma   90.00
#
_symmetry.space_group_name_H-M   'P 1'
#
loop_
_entity.id
_entity.type
_entity.pdbx_description
1 polymer ?
#
loop_
_entity_poly.entity_id
_entity_poly.type
_entity_poly.pdbx_seq_one_letter_code
_entity_poly.pdbx_strand_id
1 'polypeptide(L)'
;MTATAQREGGKALVYTSSTQDAKKNPLSKDQIFKYLKKAFPRAKKTFQTRSTARTALEVAVELSGKYDKLVMVVGSDRVSDFSSLLNTYNGIKSKHGSYDYKEIDIVSAGERDPDASGATGMSASKMREAAVQGDFDLFRTGIPSAMSDKDAKNMMNDVRVGLKLDV
;
A
#
# COMPACT_ATOMS: atom_id res chain seq x y z
N MET A 1 -1.52 9.30 -4.20
CA MET A 1 -0.14 9.02 -3.75
C MET A 1 0.91 9.84 -4.49
N THR A 2 1.12 9.67 -5.80
CA THR A 2 2.14 10.44 -6.55
C THR A 2 1.83 11.95 -6.63
N ALA A 3 0.54 12.31 -6.72
CA ALA A 3 0.10 13.71 -6.73
C ALA A 3 0.39 14.43 -5.40
N THR A 4 0.23 13.75 -4.26
CA THR A 4 0.51 14.31 -2.93
C THR A 4 2.02 14.51 -2.73
N ALA A 5 2.83 13.53 -3.14
CA ALA A 5 4.29 13.65 -3.03
C ALA A 5 4.89 14.72 -3.96
N GLN A 6 4.31 14.92 -5.16
CA GLN A 6 4.71 16.00 -6.06
C GLN A 6 4.32 17.39 -5.54
N ARG A 7 3.20 17.53 -4.81
CA ARG A 7 2.79 18.81 -4.20
C ARG A 7 3.74 19.27 -3.09
N GLU A 8 4.23 18.34 -2.29
CA GLU A 8 5.11 18.66 -1.15
C GLU A 8 6.60 18.74 -1.53
N GLY A 9 6.97 18.60 -2.81
CA GLY A 9 8.37 18.57 -3.25
C GLY A 9 9.18 17.38 -2.71
N GLY A 10 8.50 16.35 -2.19
CA GLY A 10 9.10 15.24 -1.46
C GLY A 10 9.35 13.99 -2.30
N LYS A 11 10.28 13.15 -1.85
CA LYS A 11 10.51 11.84 -2.47
C LYS A 11 9.43 10.86 -2.02
N ALA A 12 8.55 10.46 -2.94
CA ALA A 12 7.57 9.41 -2.67
C ALA A 12 8.29 8.08 -2.38
N LEU A 13 8.01 7.47 -1.24
CA LEU A 13 8.47 6.13 -0.89
C LEU A 13 7.25 5.28 -0.53
N VAL A 14 7.09 4.15 -1.22
CA VAL A 14 5.93 3.27 -1.06
C VAL A 14 6.39 2.00 -0.35
N TYR A 15 5.82 1.79 0.82
CA TYR A 15 6.00 0.61 1.66
C TYR A 15 4.70 -0.20 1.63
N THR A 16 4.83 -1.53 1.65
CA THR A 16 3.68 -2.44 1.73
C THR A 16 3.70 -3.18 3.05
N SER A 17 2.52 -3.57 3.52
CA SER A 17 2.44 -4.47 4.68
C SER A 17 3.26 -5.74 4.41
N SER A 18 3.96 -6.20 5.43
CA SER A 18 4.69 -7.48 5.38
C SER A 18 3.84 -8.64 5.90
N THR A 19 2.58 -8.40 6.30
CA THR A 19 1.68 -9.44 6.79
C THR A 19 1.03 -10.20 5.62
N GLN A 20 1.23 -11.52 5.59
CA GLN A 20 0.54 -12.44 4.70
C GLN A 20 -0.49 -13.22 5.53
N ASP A 21 -1.73 -13.25 5.06
CA ASP A 21 -2.82 -13.97 5.72
C ASP A 21 -3.79 -14.47 4.64
N ALA A 22 -4.17 -15.75 4.71
CA ALA A 22 -5.01 -16.37 3.67
C ALA A 22 -6.41 -15.73 3.56
N LYS A 23 -6.86 -14.93 4.53
CA LYS A 23 -8.16 -14.25 4.51
C LYS A 23 -8.01 -12.77 4.15
N LYS A 24 -6.99 -12.11 4.71
CA LYS A 24 -6.81 -10.65 4.61
C LYS A 24 -5.70 -10.20 3.67
N ASN A 25 -4.67 -11.00 3.42
CA ASN A 25 -3.52 -10.67 2.58
C ASN A 25 -3.00 -11.93 1.86
N PRO A 26 -3.71 -12.42 0.81
CA PRO A 26 -3.38 -13.69 0.17
C PRO A 26 -2.04 -13.68 -0.58
N LEU A 27 -1.57 -12.49 -0.99
CA LEU A 27 -0.32 -12.30 -1.72
C LEU A 27 0.85 -12.06 -0.77
N SER A 28 2.01 -12.64 -1.09
CA SER A 28 3.26 -12.30 -0.42
C SER A 28 3.73 -10.88 -0.77
N LYS A 29 4.61 -10.31 0.06
CA LYS A 29 5.22 -8.99 -0.19
C LYS A 29 5.86 -8.90 -1.58
N ASP A 30 6.54 -9.95 -2.02
CA ASP A 30 7.17 -10.02 -3.34
C ASP A 30 6.17 -10.05 -4.48
N GLN A 31 5.06 -10.79 -4.33
CA GLN A 31 3.97 -10.79 -5.30
C GLN A 31 3.31 -9.42 -5.38
N ILE A 32 3.04 -8.77 -4.24
CA ILE A 32 2.48 -7.42 -4.20
C ILE A 32 3.39 -6.44 -4.95
N PHE A 33 4.70 -6.47 -4.68
CA PHE A 33 5.63 -5.60 -5.41
C PHE A 33 5.76 -5.95 -6.89
N LYS A 34 5.70 -7.24 -7.26
CA LYS A 34 5.69 -7.68 -8.67
C LYS A 34 4.51 -7.08 -9.42
N TYR A 35 3.30 -7.15 -8.84
CA TYR A 35 2.09 -6.58 -9.44
C TYR A 35 2.06 -5.07 -9.40
N LEU A 36 2.50 -4.42 -8.31
CA LEU A 36 2.64 -2.96 -8.23
C LEU A 36 3.60 -2.41 -9.28
N LYS A 37 4.74 -3.09 -9.50
CA LYS A 37 5.68 -2.73 -10.56
C LYS A 37 5.02 -2.80 -11.93
N LYS A 38 4.17 -3.80 -12.18
CA LYS A 38 3.45 -3.97 -13.46
C LYS A 38 2.32 -2.95 -13.63
N ALA A 39 1.54 -2.69 -12.59
CA ALA A 39 0.47 -1.70 -12.56
C ALA A 39 0.98 -0.26 -12.68
N PHE A 40 2.09 0.06 -12.02
CA PHE A 40 2.62 1.42 -11.91
C PHE A 40 4.09 1.47 -12.33
N PRO A 41 4.38 1.26 -13.62
CA PRO A 41 5.75 1.21 -14.11
C PRO A 41 6.53 2.51 -13.87
N ARG A 42 5.84 3.66 -13.89
CA ARG A 42 6.42 4.98 -13.61
C ARG A 42 6.80 5.17 -12.13
N ALA A 43 6.13 4.47 -11.21
CA ALA A 43 6.41 4.52 -9.77
C ALA A 43 7.37 3.40 -9.31
N LYS A 44 7.92 2.58 -10.21
CA LYS A 44 8.81 1.46 -9.82
C LYS A 44 9.97 1.87 -8.92
N LYS A 45 10.50 3.09 -9.11
CA LYS A 45 11.64 3.64 -8.36
C LYS A 45 11.27 4.06 -6.92
N THR A 46 9.99 4.23 -6.61
CA THR A 46 9.51 4.63 -5.27
C THR A 46 9.26 3.42 -4.37
N PHE A 47 9.11 2.22 -4.95
CA PHE A 47 8.83 0.98 -4.21
C PHE A 47 10.03 0.52 -3.39
N GLN A 48 9.88 0.50 -2.07
CA GLN A 48 10.93 0.06 -1.15
C GLN A 48 10.93 -1.47 -0.99
N THR A 49 11.22 -2.18 -2.09
CA THR A 49 11.16 -3.65 -2.11
C THR A 49 12.21 -4.33 -1.23
N ARG A 50 13.29 -3.62 -0.89
CA ARG A 50 14.37 -4.11 -0.02
C ARG A 50 14.21 -3.72 1.45
N SER A 51 13.25 -2.85 1.77
CA SER A 51 13.02 -2.40 3.15
C SER A 51 12.59 -3.59 4.00
N THR A 52 13.25 -3.77 5.15
CA THR A 52 12.84 -4.75 6.16
C THR A 52 11.76 -4.22 7.09
N ALA A 53 11.46 -2.93 7.04
CA ALA A 53 10.43 -2.30 7.86
C ALA A 53 9.06 -2.98 7.67
N ARG A 54 8.46 -3.38 8.80
CA ARG A 54 7.16 -4.05 8.88
C ARG A 54 6.06 -3.13 9.39
N THR A 55 6.42 -2.07 10.10
CA THR A 55 5.49 -1.13 10.74
C THR A 55 5.77 0.32 10.33
N ALA A 56 4.79 1.21 10.49
CA ALA A 56 4.97 2.63 10.21
C ALA A 56 6.09 3.25 11.05
N LEU A 57 6.26 2.78 12.30
CA LEU A 57 7.32 3.22 13.21
C LEU A 57 8.70 2.79 12.72
N GLU A 58 8.86 1.54 12.26
CA GLU A 58 10.13 1.08 11.68
C GLU A 58 10.48 1.86 10.40
N VAL A 59 9.48 2.20 9.58
CA VAL A 59 9.67 3.07 8.40
C VAL A 59 10.13 4.46 8.83
N ALA A 60 9.50 5.03 9.87
CA ALA A 60 9.90 6.31 10.43
C ALA A 60 11.36 6.26 10.95
N VAL A 61 11.79 5.17 11.58
CA VAL A 61 13.19 5.00 12.00
C VAL A 61 14.15 4.86 10.82
N GLU A 62 13.80 4.09 9.79
CA GLU A 62 14.65 3.89 8.60
C GLU A 62 14.87 5.18 7.79
N LEU A 63 13.88 6.06 7.81
CA LEU A 63 13.89 7.37 7.14
C LEU A 63 14.49 8.47 8.02
N SER A 64 14.52 8.27 9.33
CA SER A 64 15.05 9.25 10.29
C SER A 64 16.53 9.51 9.99
N GLY A 65 16.94 10.77 10.04
CA GLY A 65 18.30 11.21 9.72
C GLY A 65 18.60 11.33 8.21
N LYS A 66 17.71 10.86 7.33
CA LYS A 66 17.78 11.11 5.87
C LYS A 66 16.84 12.23 5.43
N TYR A 67 15.77 12.47 6.18
CA TYR A 67 14.74 13.47 5.87
C TYR A 67 14.32 14.16 7.17
N ASP A 68 14.04 15.47 7.07
CA ASP A 68 13.58 16.29 8.20
C ASP A 68 12.05 16.28 8.36
N LYS A 69 11.31 16.05 7.27
CA LYS A 69 9.84 16.01 7.22
C LYS A 69 9.35 14.63 6.78
N LEU A 70 8.42 14.04 7.56
CA LEU A 70 7.78 12.78 7.25
C LEU A 70 6.33 13.03 6.83
N VAL A 71 5.95 12.59 5.62
CA VAL A 71 4.55 12.67 5.15
C VAL A 71 4.01 11.25 4.96
N MET A 72 3.08 10.83 5.81
CA MET A 72 2.45 9.51 5.74
C MET A 72 1.09 9.60 5.07
N VAL A 73 0.87 8.82 4.01
CA VAL A 73 -0.44 8.76 3.34
C VAL A 73 -1.20 7.52 3.82
N VAL A 74 -2.33 7.70 4.50
CA VAL A 74 -3.15 6.62 5.07
C VAL A 74 -4.62 6.74 4.68
N GLY A 75 -5.41 5.69 4.90
CA GLY A 75 -6.87 5.77 4.77
C GLY A 75 -7.45 6.75 5.80
N SER A 76 -8.53 7.44 5.44
CA SER A 76 -9.19 8.44 6.29
C SER A 76 -9.52 7.91 7.68
N ASP A 77 -9.87 6.63 7.78
CA ASP A 77 -10.24 5.95 9.03
C ASP A 77 -9.10 5.84 10.04
N ARG A 78 -7.83 6.06 9.65
CA ARG A 78 -6.66 5.89 10.54
C ARG A 78 -5.76 7.12 10.61
N VAL A 79 -6.15 8.25 10.03
CA VAL A 79 -5.33 9.47 10.02
C VAL A 79 -5.01 9.91 11.45
N SER A 80 -6.02 9.99 12.30
CA SER A 80 -5.86 10.43 13.69
C SER A 80 -4.99 9.45 14.49
N ASP A 81 -5.23 8.14 14.39
CA ASP A 81 -4.46 7.12 15.10
C ASP A 81 -2.98 7.15 14.75
N PHE A 82 -2.65 7.20 13.45
CA PHE A 82 -1.25 7.26 13.02
C PHE A 82 -0.60 8.59 13.37
N SER A 83 -1.35 9.69 13.31
CA SER A 83 -0.86 11.01 13.71
C SER A 83 -0.45 11.03 15.18
N SER A 84 -1.33 10.58 16.07
CA SER A 84 -1.02 10.50 17.49
C SER A 84 0.12 9.53 17.76
N LEU A 85 0.12 8.35 17.13
CA LEU A 85 1.17 7.35 17.31
C LEU A 85 2.55 7.88 16.91
N LEU A 86 2.67 8.47 15.71
CA LEU A 86 3.95 8.96 15.21
C LEU A 86 4.46 10.18 15.99
N ASN A 87 3.58 11.09 16.38
CA ASN A 87 3.99 12.23 17.19
C ASN A 87 4.36 11.82 18.63
N THR A 88 3.68 10.82 19.20
CA THR A 88 3.97 10.34 20.56
C THR A 88 5.36 9.72 20.66
N TYR A 89 5.82 9.00 19.64
CA TYR A 89 7.14 8.35 19.65
C TYR A 89 8.24 9.17 18.97
N ASN A 90 7.94 10.38 18.46
CA ASN A 90 8.94 11.28 17.89
C ASN A 90 9.88 11.79 18.98
N GLY A 91 11.19 11.63 18.78
CA GLY A 91 12.22 11.92 19.78
C GLY A 91 12.35 10.87 20.89
N ILE A 92 11.53 9.82 20.89
CA ILE A 92 11.55 8.77 21.93
C ILE A 92 12.26 7.52 21.42
N LYS A 93 13.23 7.02 22.19
CA LYS A 93 13.85 5.73 21.93
C LYS A 93 12.98 4.59 22.46
N SER A 94 12.48 3.75 21.56
CA SER A 94 11.62 2.63 21.89
C SER A 94 12.13 1.32 21.27
N LYS A 95 11.40 0.21 21.48
CA LYS A 95 11.78 -1.11 20.92
C LYS A 95 11.86 -1.13 19.39
N HIS A 96 11.14 -0.24 18.72
CA HIS A 96 11.15 -0.07 17.27
C HIS A 96 12.30 0.82 16.75
N GLY A 97 13.11 1.39 17.66
CA GLY A 97 14.16 2.36 17.36
C GLY A 97 13.81 3.75 17.89
N SER A 98 14.58 4.75 17.46
CA SER A 98 14.34 6.17 17.73
C SER A 98 14.30 6.91 16.40
N TYR A 99 13.35 7.81 16.25
CA TYR A 99 13.30 8.74 15.12
C TYR A 99 13.05 10.16 15.64
N ASP A 100 13.54 11.13 14.89
CA ASP A 100 13.36 12.55 15.18
C ASP A 100 13.10 13.28 13.87
N TYR A 101 11.88 13.81 13.74
CA TYR A 101 11.44 14.63 12.62
C TYR A 101 11.05 16.01 13.11
N LYS A 102 11.38 17.03 12.32
CA LYS A 102 10.93 18.41 12.55
C LYS A 102 9.43 18.54 12.31
N GLU A 103 8.91 17.80 11.34
CA GLU A 103 7.51 17.85 10.94
C GLU A 103 7.01 16.47 10.52
N ILE A 104 5.87 16.06 11.07
CA ILE A 104 5.17 14.81 10.71
C ILE A 104 3.77 15.19 10.24
N ASP A 105 3.48 14.92 8.98
CA ASP A 105 2.18 15.17 8.36
C ASP A 105 1.53 13.86 7.93
N ILE A 106 0.23 13.71 8.19
CA ILE A 106 -0.52 12.49 7.89
C ILE A 106 -1.65 12.89 6.96
N VAL A 107 -1.46 12.60 5.67
CA VAL A 107 -2.39 12.97 4.62
C VAL A 107 -3.35 11.81 4.35
N SER A 108 -4.65 12.10 4.36
CA SER A 108 -5.64 11.13 3.90
C SER A 108 -5.47 10.84 2.41
N ALA A 109 -5.46 9.57 2.03
CA ALA A 109 -5.54 9.15 0.63
C ALA A 109 -6.91 9.47 -0.03
N GLY A 110 -7.87 9.98 0.77
CA GLY A 110 -9.27 10.21 0.42
C GLY A 110 -10.19 9.18 1.09
N GLU A 111 -11.41 9.58 1.44
CA GLU A 111 -12.49 8.62 1.72
C GLU A 111 -12.83 7.89 0.42
N ARG A 112 -12.95 6.56 0.50
CA ARG A 112 -13.58 5.82 -0.59
C ARG A 112 -15.04 6.21 -0.60
N ASP A 113 -15.47 6.90 -1.63
CA ASP A 113 -16.89 7.08 -1.93
C ASP A 113 -17.47 5.69 -2.27
N PRO A 114 -18.29 5.08 -1.38
CA PRO A 114 -18.82 3.74 -1.58
C PRO A 114 -19.80 3.65 -2.76
N ASP A 115 -20.29 4.80 -3.26
CA ASP A 115 -21.26 4.93 -4.35
C ASP A 115 -20.62 5.22 -5.73
N ALA A 116 -19.30 5.39 -5.79
CA ALA A 116 -18.61 5.69 -7.05
C ALA A 116 -18.61 4.47 -7.99
N SER A 117 -19.39 4.58 -9.06
CA SER A 117 -19.52 3.57 -10.12
C SER A 117 -18.22 3.49 -10.95
N GLY A 118 -17.56 2.32 -10.98
CA GLY A 118 -16.33 2.06 -11.76
C GLY A 118 -15.15 1.55 -10.92
N ALA A 119 -13.91 1.75 -11.41
CA ALA A 119 -12.66 1.31 -10.73
C ALA A 119 -12.50 1.87 -9.30
N THR A 120 -13.19 2.95 -8.97
CA THR A 120 -13.26 3.60 -7.66
C THR A 120 -14.08 2.80 -6.63
N GLY A 121 -15.14 2.10 -7.07
CA GLY A 121 -15.97 1.22 -6.24
C GLY A 121 -15.40 -0.19 -6.05
N MET A 122 -14.24 -0.48 -6.66
CA MET A 122 -13.56 -1.77 -6.54
C MET A 122 -12.68 -1.79 -5.29
N SER A 123 -13.14 -2.53 -4.28
CA SER A 123 -12.40 -2.75 -3.04
C SER A 123 -11.51 -3.98 -3.12
N ALA A 124 -10.48 -4.05 -2.27
CA ALA A 124 -9.61 -5.23 -2.19
C ALA A 124 -10.39 -6.51 -1.84
N SER A 125 -11.52 -6.38 -1.12
CA SER A 125 -12.43 -7.49 -0.82
C SER A 125 -13.22 -7.92 -2.06
N LYS A 126 -13.80 -6.97 -2.81
CA LYS A 126 -14.50 -7.27 -4.08
C LYS A 126 -13.56 -7.92 -5.12
N MET A 127 -12.31 -7.48 -5.18
CA MET A 127 -11.28 -8.10 -6.03
C MET A 127 -11.00 -9.56 -5.65
N ARG A 128 -11.00 -9.89 -4.35
CA ARG A 128 -10.83 -11.29 -3.90
C ARG A 128 -12.05 -12.11 -4.21
N GLU A 129 -13.24 -11.55 -4.04
CA GLU A 129 -14.48 -12.22 -4.37
C GLU A 129 -14.59 -12.53 -5.87
N ALA A 130 -14.26 -11.57 -6.74
CA ALA A 130 -14.14 -11.77 -8.17
C ALA A 130 -13.12 -12.89 -8.49
N ALA A 131 -11.98 -12.89 -7.80
CA ALA A 131 -10.98 -13.96 -7.94
C ALA A 131 -11.53 -15.34 -7.53
N VAL A 132 -12.27 -15.42 -6.42
CA VAL A 132 -12.93 -16.66 -5.94
C VAL A 132 -13.95 -17.17 -6.95
N GLN A 133 -14.76 -16.26 -7.52
CA GLN A 133 -15.83 -16.59 -8.47
C GLN A 133 -15.31 -16.90 -9.88
N GLY A 134 -14.03 -16.64 -10.17
CA GLY A 134 -13.51 -16.81 -11.53
C GLY A 134 -13.93 -15.70 -12.50
N ASP A 135 -14.45 -14.58 -11.99
CA ASP A 135 -14.90 -13.44 -12.78
C ASP A 135 -13.73 -12.51 -13.15
N PHE A 136 -13.08 -12.80 -14.27
CA PHE A 136 -11.96 -12.00 -14.76
C PHE A 136 -12.37 -10.62 -15.26
N ASP A 137 -13.56 -10.47 -15.85
CA ASP A 137 -14.02 -9.18 -16.37
C ASP A 137 -14.23 -8.19 -15.22
N LEU A 138 -14.90 -8.64 -14.14
CA LEU A 138 -15.03 -7.84 -12.93
C LEU A 138 -13.66 -7.54 -12.32
N PHE A 139 -12.79 -8.54 -12.18
CA PHE A 139 -11.43 -8.33 -11.66
C PHE A 139 -10.64 -7.30 -12.49
N ARG A 140 -10.78 -7.34 -13.82
CA ARG A 140 -10.05 -6.48 -14.75
C ARG A 140 -10.43 -5.01 -14.60
N THR A 141 -11.67 -4.71 -14.22
CA THR A 141 -12.13 -3.32 -14.00
C THR A 141 -11.42 -2.62 -12.84
N GLY A 142 -10.92 -3.38 -11.85
CA GLY A 142 -10.14 -2.84 -10.73
C GLY A 142 -8.64 -2.77 -10.98
N ILE A 143 -8.17 -3.31 -12.10
CA ILE A 143 -6.76 -3.32 -12.47
C ILE A 143 -6.46 -2.11 -13.37
N PRO A 144 -5.41 -1.32 -13.06
CA PRO A 144 -4.99 -0.22 -13.92
C PRO A 144 -4.76 -0.68 -15.36
N SER A 145 -5.21 0.11 -16.34
CA SER A 145 -5.05 -0.18 -17.77
C SER A 145 -3.60 -0.41 -18.21
N ALA A 146 -2.62 0.10 -17.44
CA ALA A 146 -1.20 -0.13 -17.67
C ALA A 146 -0.74 -1.58 -17.43
N MET A 147 -1.51 -2.39 -16.69
CA MET A 147 -1.23 -3.82 -16.53
C MET A 147 -1.91 -4.61 -17.66
N SER A 148 -1.15 -5.50 -18.31
CA SER A 148 -1.68 -6.39 -19.34
C SER A 148 -2.68 -7.40 -18.78
N ASP A 149 -3.62 -7.86 -19.61
CA ASP A 149 -4.62 -8.85 -19.21
C ASP A 149 -3.99 -10.18 -18.77
N LYS A 150 -2.87 -10.56 -19.40
CA LYS A 150 -2.07 -11.72 -18.98
C LYS A 150 -1.57 -11.57 -17.54
N ASP A 151 -1.10 -10.37 -17.19
CA ASP A 151 -0.61 -10.10 -15.84
C ASP A 151 -1.75 -9.97 -14.82
N ALA A 152 -2.89 -9.41 -15.23
CA ALA A 152 -4.09 -9.37 -14.41
C ALA A 152 -4.62 -10.80 -14.12
N LYS A 153 -4.64 -11.69 -15.12
CA LYS A 153 -4.99 -13.10 -14.93
C LYS A 153 -4.02 -13.82 -13.99
N ASN A 154 -2.72 -13.59 -14.16
CA ASN A 154 -1.72 -14.13 -13.23
C ASN A 154 -1.94 -13.61 -11.80
N MET A 155 -2.29 -12.34 -11.63
CA MET A 155 -2.61 -11.76 -10.32
C MET A 155 -3.83 -12.42 -9.70
N MET A 156 -4.90 -12.62 -10.48
CA MET A 156 -6.11 -13.29 -10.02
C MET A 156 -5.82 -14.74 -9.59
N ASN A 157 -5.03 -15.47 -10.37
CA ASN A 157 -4.61 -16.84 -10.03
C ASN A 157 -3.75 -16.86 -8.77
N ASP A 158 -2.77 -15.97 -8.64
CA ASP A 158 -1.95 -15.86 -7.42
C ASP A 158 -2.82 -15.52 -6.19
N VAL A 159 -3.87 -14.73 -6.36
CA VAL A 159 -4.86 -14.47 -5.29
C VAL A 159 -5.60 -15.75 -4.94
N ARG A 160 -6.08 -16.53 -5.92
CA ARG A 160 -6.76 -17.82 -5.68
C ARG A 160 -5.86 -18.82 -4.96
N VAL A 161 -4.61 -18.97 -5.40
CA VAL A 161 -3.59 -19.78 -4.70
C VAL A 161 -3.42 -19.31 -3.26
N GLY A 162 -3.28 -18.00 -3.05
CA GLY A 162 -3.09 -17.40 -1.73
C GLY A 162 -4.29 -17.54 -0.80
N LEU A 163 -5.50 -17.65 -1.35
CA LEU A 163 -6.74 -17.96 -0.64
C LEU A 163 -6.92 -19.47 -0.39
N LYS A 164 -5.97 -20.32 -0.82
CA LYS A 164 -6.04 -21.79 -0.80
C LYS A 164 -7.25 -22.35 -1.56
N LEU A 165 -7.62 -21.71 -2.66
CA LEU A 165 -8.62 -22.22 -3.59
C LEU A 165 -7.93 -23.08 -4.65
N ASP A 166 -8.60 -24.12 -5.12
CA ASP A 166 -8.13 -24.88 -6.28
C ASP A 166 -8.13 -23.99 -7.54
N VAL A 167 -7.06 -24.11 -8.33
CA VAL A 167 -6.75 -23.29 -9.50
C VAL A 167 -6.37 -24.14 -10.69
#